data_AF-A0A6A8UAT3-F1
#
_entry.id   AF-A0A6A8UAT3-F1
#
_cell.length_a   1.000
_cell.length_b   1.000
_cell.length_c   1.000
_cell.angle_alpha   90.00
_cell.angle_beta   90.00
_cell.angle_gamma   90.00
#
_symmetry.space_group_name_H-M   'P 1'
#
loop_
_entity.id
_entity.type
_entity.pdbx_description
1 polymer ?
#
loop_
_entity_poly.entity_id
_entity_poly.type
_entity_poly.pdbx_seq_one_letter_code
_entity_poly.pdbx_strand_id
1 'polypeptide(L)'
;MSKLHDFAQAVGADIKEIKASIASKATGVTEERLTQAITQVKADIIGGAPENLNTLKEIADNIEAAGGNTNSGIISKMTELGGRLDTIEQEDLVNVYNTAKA
;
A
#
# COMPACT_ATOMS: atom_id res chain seq x y z
N MET A 1 -0.62 -65.92 -20.89
CA MET A 1 -1.31 -64.87 -20.12
C MET A 1 -2.69 -64.66 -20.73
N SER A 2 -3.70 -64.29 -19.93
CA SER A 2 -5.07 -64.05 -20.43
C SER A 2 -5.28 -62.58 -20.79
N LYS A 3 -6.25 -62.26 -21.67
CA LYS A 3 -6.61 -60.87 -22.02
C LYS A 3 -6.95 -60.01 -20.79
N LEU A 4 -7.52 -60.63 -19.74
CA LEU A 4 -7.81 -59.96 -18.48
C LEU A 4 -6.53 -59.62 -17.70
N HIS A 5 -5.52 -60.50 -17.74
CA HIS A 5 -4.22 -60.25 -17.14
C HIS A 5 -3.51 -59.08 -17.81
N ASP A 6 -3.49 -59.07 -19.15
CA ASP A 6 -2.86 -58.00 -19.93
C ASP A 6 -3.55 -56.64 -19.68
N PHE A 7 -4.89 -56.65 -19.63
CA PHE A 7 -5.67 -55.47 -19.27
C PHE A 7 -5.38 -54.96 -17.85
N ALA A 8 -5.34 -55.86 -16.86
CA ALA A 8 -5.03 -55.48 -15.48
C ALA A 8 -3.60 -54.92 -15.33
N GLN A 9 -2.65 -55.44 -16.11
CA GLN A 9 -1.28 -54.95 -16.13
C GLN A 9 -1.19 -53.54 -16.74
N ALA A 10 -1.86 -53.31 -17.87
CA ALA A 10 -1.92 -52.00 -18.51
C ALA A 10 -2.55 -50.94 -17.58
N VAL A 11 -3.72 -51.24 -16.99
CA VAL A 11 -4.37 -50.34 -16.02
C VAL A 11 -3.49 -50.07 -14.81
N GLY A 12 -2.77 -51.08 -14.31
CA GLY A 12 -1.85 -50.90 -13.19
C GLY A 12 -0.67 -49.97 -13.52
N ALA A 13 -0.15 -50.06 -14.74
CA ALA A 13 0.90 -49.17 -15.24
C ALA A 13 0.38 -47.73 -15.36
N ASP A 14 -0.79 -47.54 -15.97
CA ASP A 14 -1.42 -46.23 -16.16
C ASP A 14 -1.73 -45.55 -14.81
N ILE A 15 -2.28 -46.30 -13.84
CA ILE A 15 -2.53 -45.79 -12.48
C ILE A 15 -1.23 -45.34 -11.80
N LYS A 16 -0.13 -46.08 -12.01
CA LYS A 16 1.18 -45.73 -11.44
C LYS A 16 1.71 -44.44 -12.06
N GLU A 17 1.57 -44.26 -13.37
CA GLU A 17 1.98 -43.05 -14.07
C GLU A 17 1.13 -41.83 -13.65
N ILE A 18 -0.19 -41.98 -13.56
CA ILE A 18 -1.10 -40.93 -13.09
C ILE A 18 -0.72 -40.48 -11.67
N LYS A 19 -0.47 -41.43 -10.76
CA LYS A 19 -0.05 -41.11 -9.38
C LYS A 19 1.27 -40.34 -9.35
N ALA A 20 2.24 -40.74 -10.16
CA ALA A 20 3.52 -40.04 -10.27
C ALA A 20 3.34 -38.62 -10.80
N SER A 21 2.52 -38.44 -11.85
CA SER A 21 2.23 -37.14 -12.44
C SER A 21 1.54 -36.20 -11.45
N ILE A 22 0.54 -36.69 -10.71
CA ILE A 22 -0.15 -35.88 -9.68
C ILE A 22 0.80 -35.50 -8.54
N ALA A 23 1.63 -36.44 -8.06
CA ALA A 23 2.61 -36.16 -7.02
C ALA A 23 3.66 -35.12 -7.44
N SER A 24 3.97 -35.03 -8.74
CA SER A 24 4.89 -34.03 -9.29
C SER A 24 4.26 -32.64 -9.52
N LYS A 25 2.92 -32.52 -9.49
CA LYS A 25 2.26 -31.23 -9.60
C LYS A 25 2.36 -30.51 -8.26
N ALA A 26 3.06 -29.38 -8.22
CA ALA A 26 3.05 -28.50 -7.07
C ALA A 26 1.60 -28.06 -6.77
N THR A 27 1.06 -28.46 -5.62
CA THR A 27 -0.25 -27.99 -5.15
C THR A 27 -0.07 -26.67 -4.41
N GLY A 28 -0.55 -25.57 -4.98
CA GLY A 28 -0.55 -24.26 -4.33
C GLY A 28 0.74 -23.44 -4.54
N VAL A 29 0.84 -22.34 -3.79
CA VAL A 29 2.05 -21.49 -3.79
C VAL A 29 3.10 -22.16 -2.93
N THR A 30 4.25 -22.50 -3.52
CA THR A 30 5.40 -23.03 -2.77
C THR A 30 5.90 -22.01 -1.75
N GLU A 31 6.47 -22.45 -0.63
CA GLU A 31 7.09 -21.56 0.36
C GLU A 31 8.12 -20.63 -0.28
N GLU A 32 8.97 -21.13 -1.19
CA GLU A 32 9.96 -20.32 -1.90
C GLU A 32 9.31 -19.16 -2.66
N ARG A 33 8.24 -19.43 -3.42
CA ARG A 33 7.49 -18.40 -4.13
C ARG A 33 6.81 -17.40 -3.20
N LEU A 34 6.33 -17.84 -2.04
CA LEU A 34 5.75 -16.96 -1.02
C LEU A 34 6.82 -16.05 -0.40
N THR A 35 7.96 -16.60 -0.02
CA THR A 35 9.10 -15.86 0.53
C THR A 35 9.59 -14.81 -0.46
N GLN A 36 9.77 -15.18 -1.73
CA GLN A 36 10.15 -14.22 -2.79
C GLN A 36 9.15 -13.07 -2.92
N ALA A 37 7.85 -13.36 -2.87
CA ALA A 37 6.81 -12.34 -2.93
C ALA A 37 6.84 -11.39 -1.72
N ILE A 38 7.02 -11.93 -0.51
CA ILE A 38 7.16 -11.13 0.72
C ILE A 38 8.38 -10.22 0.66
N THR A 39 9.52 -10.74 0.21
CA THR A 39 10.74 -9.95 0.04
C THR A 39 10.55 -8.82 -0.96
N GLN A 40 9.90 -9.07 -2.09
CA GLN A 40 9.63 -8.03 -3.09
C GLN A 40 8.70 -6.94 -2.55
N VAL A 41 7.60 -7.31 -1.91
CA VAL A 41 6.65 -6.33 -1.33
C VAL A 41 7.33 -5.49 -0.25
N LYS A 42 8.20 -6.08 0.57
CA LYS A 42 9.01 -5.33 1.54
C LYS A 42 9.94 -4.34 0.82
N ALA A 43 10.66 -4.77 -0.21
CA ALA A 43 11.52 -3.86 -0.98
C ALA A 43 10.72 -2.70 -1.61
N ASP A 44 9.55 -2.98 -2.19
CA ASP A 44 8.71 -1.98 -2.85
C ASP A 44 8.13 -0.96 -1.87
N ILE A 45 7.79 -1.37 -0.64
CA ILE A 45 7.18 -0.49 0.37
C ILE A 45 8.22 0.25 1.21
N ILE A 46 9.28 -0.43 1.66
CA ILE A 46 10.26 0.13 2.62
C ILE A 46 11.67 0.31 2.06
N GLY A 47 11.90 0.09 0.75
CA GLY A 47 13.17 0.39 0.08
C GLY A 47 14.37 -0.42 0.58
N GLY A 48 14.14 -1.56 1.25
CA GLY A 48 15.20 -2.37 1.86
C GLY A 48 15.61 -1.95 3.28
N ALA A 49 14.80 -1.14 3.96
CA ALA A 49 15.03 -0.80 5.37
C ALA A 49 14.97 -2.06 6.28
N PRO A 50 15.81 -2.15 7.34
CA PRO A 50 15.79 -3.25 8.29
C PRO A 50 14.43 -3.45 8.97
N GLU A 51 14.01 -4.72 9.16
CA GLU A 51 12.69 -5.08 9.73
C GLU A 51 12.49 -4.65 11.19
N ASN A 52 13.58 -4.42 11.92
CA ASN A 52 13.53 -3.95 13.30
C ASN A 52 13.31 -2.43 13.41
N LEU A 53 13.26 -1.71 12.30
CA LEU A 53 13.01 -0.27 12.28
C LEU A 53 11.51 0.01 12.15
N ASN A 54 11.08 1.10 12.78
CA ASN A 54 9.73 1.63 12.69
C ASN A 54 9.43 2.25 11.32
N THR A 55 10.03 1.78 10.22
CA THR A 55 10.00 2.44 8.91
C THR A 55 8.58 2.63 8.38
N LEU A 56 7.66 1.68 8.62
CA LEU A 56 6.25 1.87 8.26
C LEU A 56 5.59 2.99 9.06
N LYS A 57 5.96 3.14 10.34
CA LYS A 57 5.51 4.25 11.17
C LYS A 57 6.16 5.56 10.73
N GLU A 58 7.46 5.59 10.40
CA GLU A 58 8.11 6.79 9.87
C GLU A 58 7.51 7.22 8.52
N ILE A 59 7.16 6.28 7.65
CA ILE A 59 6.43 6.58 6.40
C ILE A 59 5.04 7.16 6.72
N ALA A 60 4.31 6.56 7.66
CA ALA A 60 3.00 7.09 8.09
C ALA A 60 3.12 8.50 8.69
N ASP A 61 4.07 8.71 9.60
CA ASP A 61 4.34 10.00 10.24
C ASP A 61 4.78 11.03 9.18
N ASN A 62 5.58 10.65 8.18
CA ASN A 62 5.99 11.53 7.08
C ASN A 62 4.81 11.90 6.16
N ILE A 63 3.89 10.97 5.88
CA ILE A 63 2.67 11.26 5.11
C ILE A 63 1.80 12.25 5.89
N GLU A 64 1.60 12.03 7.19
CA GLU A 64 0.86 12.95 8.05
C GLU A 64 1.52 14.34 8.10
N ALA A 65 2.84 14.40 8.34
CA ALA A 65 3.61 15.64 8.43
C ALA A 65 3.72 16.39 7.09
N ALA A 66 3.78 15.68 5.96
CA ALA A 66 3.68 16.26 4.63
C ALA A 66 2.28 16.78 4.30
N GLY A 67 1.36 16.74 5.27
CA GLY A 67 0.00 17.20 5.14
C GLY A 67 -0.86 16.13 4.50
N GLY A 68 -0.95 14.95 5.12
CA GLY A 68 -1.66 13.74 4.65
C GLY A 68 -3.11 13.94 4.17
N ASN A 69 -3.64 15.15 4.34
CA ASN A 69 -4.67 15.72 3.51
C ASN A 69 -4.30 17.17 3.15
N THR A 70 -3.79 17.42 1.94
CA THR A 70 -3.41 18.77 1.45
C THR A 70 -4.55 19.78 1.63
N ASN A 71 -5.81 19.29 1.63
CA ASN A 71 -6.99 20.10 1.87
C ASN A 71 -7.02 20.69 3.28
N SER A 72 -6.45 20.03 4.30
CA SER A 72 -6.40 20.57 5.68
C SER A 72 -5.55 21.84 5.75
N GLY A 73 -4.38 21.84 5.09
CA GLY A 73 -3.53 23.03 4.98
C GLY A 73 -4.22 24.17 4.23
N ILE A 74 -4.94 23.85 3.15
CA ILE A 74 -5.73 24.82 2.37
C ILE A 74 -6.87 25.39 3.23
N ILE A 75 -7.64 24.55 3.93
CA ILE A 75 -8.74 24.97 4.81
C ILE A 75 -8.21 25.92 5.89
N SER A 76 -7.10 25.55 6.56
CA SER A 76 -6.48 26.41 7.57
C SER A 76 -6.12 27.80 7.02
N LYS A 77 -5.53 27.86 5.81
CA LYS A 77 -5.21 29.14 5.16
C LYS A 77 -6.45 29.92 4.71
N MET A 78 -7.49 29.24 4.24
CA MET A 78 -8.76 29.90 3.89
C MET A 78 -9.47 30.46 5.13
N THR A 79 -9.43 29.76 6.26
CA THR A 79 -9.94 30.26 7.54
C THR A 79 -9.14 31.48 8.01
N GLU A 80 -7.81 31.45 7.92
CA GLU A 80 -6.94 32.60 8.25
C GLU A 80 -7.27 33.82 7.36
N LEU A 81 -7.40 33.62 6.05
CA LEU A 81 -7.77 34.69 5.12
C LEU A 81 -9.18 35.23 5.39
N GLY A 82 -10.15 34.36 5.71
CA GLY A 82 -11.50 34.77 6.10
C GLY A 82 -11.48 35.74 7.30
N GLY A 83 -10.77 35.40 8.38
CA GLY A 83 -10.66 36.29 9.54
C GLY A 83 -9.96 37.62 9.25
N ARG A 84 -8.96 37.62 8.36
CA ARG A 84 -8.31 38.86 7.90
C ARG A 84 -9.27 39.74 7.09
N LEU A 85 -10.13 39.13 6.26
CA LEU A 85 -11.15 39.83 5.50
C LEU A 85 -12.22 40.42 6.43
N ASP A 86 -12.70 39.65 7.41
CA ASP A 86 -13.67 40.14 8.41
C ASP A 86 -13.12 41.34 9.21
N THR A 87 -11.81 41.32 9.52
CA THR A 87 -11.14 42.44 10.20
C THR A 87 -11.12 43.69 9.33
N ILE A 88 -10.78 43.53 8.04
CA ILE A 88 -10.75 44.65 7.09
C ILE A 88 -12.15 45.22 6.87
N GLU A 89 -13.18 44.37 6.80
CA GLU A 89 -14.57 44.79 6.62
C GLU A 89 -15.07 45.65 7.79
N GLN A 90 -14.61 45.37 9.00
CA GLN A 90 -15.00 46.11 10.22
C GLN A 90 -14.18 47.39 10.46
N GLU A 91 -13.06 47.56 9.77
CA GLU A 91 -12.16 48.70 9.95
C GLU A 91 -12.74 49.97 9.30
N ASP A 92 -12.75 51.11 10.02
CA ASP A 92 -13.03 52.42 9.41
C ASP A 92 -11.80 52.90 8.64
N LEU A 93 -11.64 52.36 7.43
CA LEU A 93 -10.50 52.64 6.56
C LEU A 93 -10.36 54.14 6.21
N VAL A 94 -11.45 54.92 6.27
CA VAL A 94 -11.41 56.37 6.04
C VAL A 94 -10.75 57.06 7.23
N ASN A 95 -11.12 56.70 8.45
CA ASN A 95 -10.47 57.23 9.65
C ASN A 95 -9.00 56.80 9.78
N VAL A 96 -8.68 55.53 9.47
CA VAL A 96 -7.29 55.04 9.40
C VAL A 96 -6.47 55.87 8.42
N TYR A 97 -6.99 56.09 7.21
CA TYR A 97 -6.34 56.91 6.20
C TYR A 97 -6.11 58.36 6.66
N ASN A 98 -7.12 58.98 7.25
CA ASN A 98 -7.03 60.36 7.73
C ASN A 98 -6.02 60.50 8.89
N THR A 99 -5.95 59.51 9.78
CA THR A 99 -4.98 59.48 10.89
C THR A 99 -3.55 59.34 10.38
N ALA A 100 -3.33 58.46 9.38
CA ALA A 100 -1.99 58.23 8.82
C ALA A 100 -1.44 59.44 8.02
N LYS A 101 -2.32 60.36 7.59
CA LYS A 101 -1.95 61.55 6.82
C LYS A 101 -1.54 62.74 7.71
N ALA A 102 -1.96 62.77 8.97
CA ALA A 102 -1.68 63.84 9.92
C ALA A 102 -0.25 63.76 10.47
#